data_AF-K1SHP2-F1
#
_entry.id   AF-K1SHP2-F1
#
_cell.length_a   1.000
_cell.length_b   1.000
_cell.length_c   1.000
_cell.angle_alpha   90.00
_cell.angle_beta   90.00
_cell.angle_gamma   90.00
#
_symmetry.space_group_name_H-M   'P 1'
#
loop_
_entity.id
_entity.type
_entity.pdbx_description
1 polymer ?
#
loop_
_entity_poly.entity_id
_entity_poly.type
_entity_poly.pdbx_seq_one_letter_code
_entity_poly.pdbx_strand_id
1 'polypeptide(L)'
;KDLFNCKHVKIRFGKLPSESYTKLDFYSEKGFVFEPLEEKDGYVWGLYFAPVEESVQIDDIFRSLYFERIRLPDFLHGDGETAAAELNRQLKELEAKLKDVKEELAVIKKNEESQFEKVRSKLIFLNNSYELRSQVSVINNKFYMAGFVPTREVEKFREHLSGVSDIVIEEKSISLMTG
;
A
#
# COMPACT_ATOMS: atom_id res chain seq x y z
N LYS A 1 -16.03 -5.07 -38.27
CA LYS A 1 -17.48 -4.95 -37.96
C LYS A 1 -17.59 -4.87 -36.44
N ASP A 2 -18.10 -3.76 -35.88
CA ASP A 2 -18.17 -3.50 -34.42
C ASP A 2 -18.90 -4.62 -33.67
N LEU A 3 -18.18 -5.36 -32.82
CA LEU A 3 -18.75 -6.40 -31.96
C LEU A 3 -19.62 -5.77 -30.84
N PHE A 4 -19.31 -4.54 -30.44
CA PHE A 4 -19.94 -3.86 -29.30
C PHE A 4 -21.23 -3.11 -29.63
N ASN A 5 -21.64 -3.04 -30.91
CA ASN A 5 -22.85 -2.32 -31.34
C ASN A 5 -24.01 -3.24 -31.77
N CYS A 6 -24.02 -4.47 -31.26
CA CYS A 6 -25.12 -5.41 -31.49
C CYS A 6 -26.40 -4.93 -30.81
N LYS A 7 -27.37 -4.45 -31.60
CA LYS A 7 -28.68 -3.94 -31.11
C LYS A 7 -29.49 -4.95 -30.27
N HIS A 8 -29.16 -6.24 -30.36
CA HIS A 8 -29.92 -7.33 -29.76
C HIS A 8 -29.16 -8.09 -28.66
N VAL A 9 -27.84 -7.90 -28.53
CA VAL A 9 -27.00 -8.68 -27.63
C VAL A 9 -26.02 -7.77 -26.89
N LYS A 10 -25.94 -7.93 -25.57
CA LYS A 10 -24.94 -7.29 -24.73
C LYS A 10 -23.74 -8.22 -24.54
N ILE A 11 -22.55 -7.65 -24.64
CA ILE A 11 -21.29 -8.34 -24.37
C ILE A 11 -20.77 -7.91 -23.00
N ARG A 12 -20.20 -8.87 -22.26
CA ARG A 12 -19.62 -8.67 -20.93
C ARG A 12 -18.29 -9.40 -20.85
N PHE A 13 -17.22 -8.65 -20.65
CA PHE A 13 -15.89 -9.20 -20.41
C PHE A 13 -15.62 -9.30 -18.91
N GLY A 14 -14.89 -10.33 -18.49
CA GLY A 14 -14.54 -10.52 -17.08
C GLY A 14 -13.96 -11.89 -16.81
N LYS A 15 -14.04 -12.29 -15.54
CA LYS A 15 -13.53 -13.58 -15.08
C LYS A 15 -14.49 -14.24 -14.09
N LEU A 16 -14.44 -15.57 -14.04
CA LEU A 16 -15.15 -16.42 -13.10
C LEU A 16 -14.16 -17.26 -12.31
N PRO A 17 -14.38 -17.52 -11.01
CA PRO A 17 -13.66 -18.59 -10.32
C PRO A 17 -13.87 -19.93 -11.05
N SER A 18 -12.84 -20.77 -11.19
CA SER A 18 -12.95 -22.05 -11.92
C SER A 18 -14.06 -22.95 -11.36
N GLU A 19 -14.29 -22.94 -10.04
CA GLU A 19 -15.40 -23.66 -9.40
C GLU A 19 -16.79 -23.16 -9.84
N SER A 20 -16.91 -21.87 -10.13
CA SER A 20 -18.17 -21.25 -10.56
C SER A 20 -18.38 -21.40 -12.06
N TYR A 21 -17.30 -21.50 -12.84
CA TYR A 21 -17.35 -21.84 -14.26
C TYR A 21 -18.00 -23.22 -14.48
N THR A 22 -17.62 -24.25 -13.72
CA THR A 22 -18.24 -25.59 -13.81
C THR A 22 -19.73 -25.58 -13.48
N LYS A 23 -20.23 -24.57 -12.76
CA LYS A 23 -21.66 -24.44 -12.41
C LYS A 23 -22.48 -23.78 -13.53
N LEU A 24 -21.86 -23.29 -14.60
CA LEU A 24 -22.58 -22.71 -15.73
C LEU A 24 -23.43 -23.75 -16.46
N ASP A 25 -23.04 -25.02 -16.45
CA ASP A 25 -23.80 -26.12 -17.07
C ASP A 25 -25.23 -26.24 -16.51
N PHE A 26 -25.44 -25.91 -15.23
CA PHE A 26 -26.76 -25.89 -14.60
C PHE A 26 -27.69 -24.82 -15.16
N TYR A 27 -27.15 -23.84 -15.88
CA TYR A 27 -27.89 -22.74 -16.51
C TYR A 27 -27.84 -22.82 -18.04
N SER A 28 -27.44 -23.96 -18.62
CA SER A 28 -27.32 -24.18 -20.07
C SER A 28 -28.62 -23.94 -20.86
N GLU A 29 -29.79 -24.01 -20.19
CA GLU A 29 -31.09 -23.70 -20.79
C GLU A 29 -31.36 -22.19 -20.94
N LYS A 30 -30.53 -21.34 -20.32
CA LYS A 30 -30.65 -19.88 -20.43
C LYS A 30 -30.03 -19.37 -21.72
N GLY A 31 -30.59 -18.30 -22.27
CA GLY A 31 -30.18 -17.74 -23.55
C GLY A 31 -28.83 -17.00 -23.55
N PHE A 32 -27.84 -17.41 -22.74
CA PHE A 32 -26.50 -16.83 -22.75
C PHE A 32 -25.46 -17.78 -23.35
N VAL A 33 -24.39 -17.21 -23.88
CA VAL A 33 -23.22 -17.97 -24.35
C VAL A 33 -21.99 -17.40 -23.65
N PHE A 34 -21.23 -18.24 -22.94
CA PHE A 34 -19.94 -17.86 -22.36
C PHE A 34 -18.80 -18.48 -23.17
N GLU A 35 -17.88 -17.64 -23.62
CA GLU A 35 -16.68 -18.03 -24.36
C GLU A 35 -15.45 -17.90 -23.43
N PRO A 36 -14.82 -19.02 -23.02
CA PRO A 36 -13.59 -18.99 -22.25
C PRO A 36 -12.41 -18.59 -23.15
N LEU A 37 -11.53 -17.72 -22.64
CA LEU A 37 -10.36 -17.22 -23.35
C LEU A 37 -9.05 -17.72 -22.74
N GLU A 38 -8.92 -17.63 -21.42
CA GLU A 38 -7.71 -18.03 -20.69
C GLU A 38 -8.10 -18.53 -19.29
N GLU A 39 -7.47 -19.60 -18.82
CA GLU A 39 -7.57 -20.02 -17.42
C GLU A 39 -6.25 -19.71 -16.70
N LYS A 40 -6.33 -18.89 -15.65
CA LYS A 40 -5.16 -18.43 -14.92
C LYS A 40 -5.50 -18.13 -13.46
N ASP A 41 -4.61 -18.52 -12.55
CA ASP A 41 -4.68 -18.24 -11.11
C ASP A 41 -6.01 -18.69 -10.44
N GLY A 42 -6.61 -19.78 -10.92
CA GLY A 42 -7.89 -20.30 -10.42
C GLY A 42 -9.12 -19.54 -10.93
N TYR A 43 -8.96 -18.71 -11.97
CA TYR A 43 -10.03 -18.02 -12.65
C TYR A 43 -10.05 -18.36 -14.14
N VAL A 44 -11.25 -18.52 -14.68
CA VAL A 44 -11.53 -18.60 -16.12
C VAL A 44 -11.90 -17.21 -16.60
N TRP A 45 -11.04 -16.62 -17.42
CA TRP A 45 -11.25 -15.37 -18.12
C TRP A 45 -12.03 -15.62 -19.39
N GLY A 46 -12.97 -14.74 -19.68
CA GLY A 46 -13.83 -14.91 -20.84
C GLY A 46 -14.79 -13.75 -21.03
N LEU A 47 -15.69 -13.96 -21.98
CA LEU A 47 -16.81 -13.05 -22.22
C LEU A 47 -18.09 -13.82 -22.36
N TYR A 48 -19.21 -13.23 -21.95
CA TYR A 48 -20.52 -13.76 -22.30
C TYR A 48 -21.36 -12.78 -23.10
N PHE A 49 -22.24 -13.39 -23.89
CA PHE A 49 -23.27 -12.76 -24.68
C PHE A 49 -24.62 -13.00 -24.02
N ALA A 50 -25.40 -11.94 -23.84
CA ALA A 50 -26.75 -12.01 -23.31
C ALA A 50 -27.71 -11.20 -24.19
N PRO A 51 -28.89 -11.74 -24.56
CA PRO A 51 -29.94 -10.96 -25.21
C PRO A 51 -30.28 -9.73 -24.38
N VAL A 52 -30.55 -8.60 -25.03
CA VAL A 52 -30.85 -7.34 -24.32
C VAL A 52 -32.06 -7.51 -23.39
N GLU A 53 -33.06 -8.25 -23.83
CA GLU A 53 -34.32 -8.54 -23.12
C GLU A 53 -34.09 -9.33 -21.82
N GLU A 54 -33.18 -10.32 -21.84
CA GLU A 54 -32.88 -11.19 -20.70
C GLU A 54 -31.65 -10.73 -19.90
N SER A 55 -30.97 -9.67 -20.35
CA SER A 55 -29.66 -9.27 -19.82
C SER A 55 -29.65 -9.00 -18.32
N VAL A 56 -30.75 -8.52 -17.72
CA VAL A 56 -30.82 -8.31 -16.26
C VAL A 56 -30.78 -9.65 -15.51
N GLN A 57 -31.59 -10.62 -15.95
CA GLN A 57 -31.62 -11.95 -15.33
C GLN A 57 -30.30 -12.69 -15.52
N ILE A 58 -29.70 -12.60 -16.70
CA ILE A 58 -28.42 -13.24 -17.00
C ILE A 58 -27.30 -12.57 -16.18
N ASP A 59 -27.25 -11.23 -16.13
CA ASP A 59 -26.26 -10.49 -15.32
C ASP A 59 -26.37 -10.90 -13.82
N ASP A 60 -27.57 -11.17 -13.30
CA ASP A 60 -27.78 -11.66 -11.92
C ASP A 60 -27.27 -13.10 -11.70
N ILE A 61 -27.46 -14.00 -12.67
CA ILE A 61 -26.89 -15.36 -12.62
C ILE A 61 -25.37 -15.28 -12.55
N PHE A 62 -24.74 -14.52 -13.45
CA PHE A 62 -23.29 -14.34 -13.46
C PHE A 62 -22.79 -13.69 -12.16
N ARG A 63 -23.55 -12.73 -11.60
CA ARG A 63 -23.24 -12.15 -10.29
C ARG A 63 -23.29 -13.18 -9.16
N SER A 64 -24.27 -14.09 -9.16
CA SER A 64 -24.35 -15.17 -8.17
C SER A 64 -23.21 -16.20 -8.30
N LEU A 65 -22.66 -16.34 -9.50
CA LEU A 65 -21.49 -17.15 -9.80
C LEU A 65 -20.17 -16.39 -9.56
N TYR A 66 -20.21 -15.24 -8.87
CA TYR A 66 -19.04 -14.43 -8.57
C TYR A 66 -18.28 -13.95 -9.82
N PHE A 67 -18.98 -13.70 -10.93
CA PHE A 67 -18.38 -13.10 -12.11
C PHE A 67 -17.92 -11.67 -11.81
N GLU A 68 -16.62 -11.44 -11.98
CA GLU A 68 -16.02 -10.12 -11.86
C GLU A 68 -15.99 -9.46 -13.24
N ARG A 69 -16.92 -8.53 -13.45
CA ARG A 69 -17.02 -7.79 -14.71
C ARG A 69 -15.91 -6.75 -14.83
N ILE A 70 -15.21 -6.78 -15.96
CA ILE A 70 -14.24 -5.77 -16.36
C ILE A 70 -14.91 -4.84 -17.37
N ARG A 71 -15.02 -3.56 -17.01
CA ARG A 71 -15.57 -2.54 -17.90
C ARG A 71 -14.47 -2.04 -18.82
N LEU A 72 -14.57 -2.44 -20.08
CA LEU A 72 -13.79 -1.84 -21.16
C LEU A 72 -14.20 -0.37 -21.33
N PRO A 73 -13.26 0.58 -21.40
CA PRO A 73 -13.56 1.98 -21.61
C PRO A 73 -14.38 2.25 -22.87
N ASP A 74 -15.29 3.23 -22.81
CA ASP A 74 -16.20 3.56 -23.92
C ASP A 74 -15.46 4.03 -25.18
N PHE A 75 -14.24 4.55 -25.08
CA PHE A 75 -13.46 4.99 -26.25
C PHE A 75 -12.98 3.83 -27.15
N LEU A 76 -13.17 2.57 -26.74
CA LEU A 76 -12.86 1.37 -27.54
C LEU A 76 -13.96 1.10 -28.60
N HIS A 77 -14.40 2.15 -29.28
CA HIS A 77 -15.30 2.06 -30.43
C HIS A 77 -14.48 1.80 -31.70
N GLY A 78 -14.80 0.74 -32.47
CA GLY A 78 -14.11 0.41 -33.72
C GLY A 78 -13.60 -1.02 -33.83
N ASP A 79 -12.71 -1.25 -34.80
CA ASP A 79 -12.06 -2.54 -35.03
C ASP A 79 -11.13 -2.90 -33.86
N GLY A 80 -11.22 -4.14 -33.37
CA GLY A 80 -10.54 -4.59 -32.14
C GLY A 80 -9.02 -4.39 -32.16
N GLU A 81 -8.42 -4.42 -33.35
CA GLU A 81 -6.98 -4.15 -33.53
C GLU A 81 -6.62 -2.68 -33.25
N THR A 82 -7.48 -1.73 -33.65
CA THR A 82 -7.26 -0.29 -33.42
C THR A 82 -7.40 0.05 -31.93
N ALA A 83 -8.38 -0.57 -31.26
CA ALA A 83 -8.60 -0.42 -29.83
C ALA A 83 -7.43 -0.96 -28.99
N ALA A 84 -6.91 -2.13 -29.35
CA ALA A 84 -5.74 -2.73 -28.70
C ALA A 84 -4.46 -1.90 -28.95
N ALA A 85 -4.26 -1.37 -30.16
CA ALA A 85 -3.12 -0.53 -30.48
C ALA A 85 -3.12 0.77 -29.65
N GLU A 86 -4.28 1.41 -29.49
CA GLU A 86 -4.40 2.63 -28.70
C GLU A 86 -4.19 2.38 -27.20
N LEU A 87 -4.71 1.27 -26.66
CA LEU A 87 -4.43 0.87 -25.27
C LEU A 87 -2.93 0.64 -25.03
N ASN A 88 -2.26 -0.06 -25.94
CA ASN A 88 -0.82 -0.28 -25.84
C ASN A 88 -0.01 1.02 -25.95
N ARG A 89 -0.44 1.95 -26.82
CA ARG A 89 0.17 3.28 -26.95
C ARG A 89 0.05 4.06 -25.64
N GLN A 90 -1.14 4.11 -25.06
CA GLN A 90 -1.39 4.77 -23.78
C GLN A 90 -0.61 4.11 -22.64
N LEU A 91 -0.57 2.78 -22.59
CA LEU A 91 0.20 2.04 -21.58
C LEU A 91 1.68 2.44 -21.65
N LYS A 92 2.28 2.44 -22.85
CA LYS A 92 3.67 2.83 -23.06
C LYS A 92 3.94 4.29 -22.66
N GLU A 93 3.01 5.19 -22.97
CA GLU A 93 3.12 6.60 -22.57
C GLU A 93 3.06 6.76 -21.04
N LEU A 94 2.17 6.01 -20.39
CA LEU A 94 2.00 6.05 -18.93
C LEU A 94 3.20 5.42 -18.20
N GLU A 95 3.75 4.33 -18.73
CA GLU A 95 4.97 3.70 -18.23
C GLU A 95 6.17 4.65 -18.32
N ALA A 96 6.31 5.38 -19.44
CA ALA A 96 7.35 6.39 -19.59
C ALA A 96 7.19 7.52 -18.55
N LYS A 97 5.99 8.09 -18.41
CA LYS A 97 5.71 9.11 -17.39
C LYS A 97 5.98 8.60 -15.97
N LEU A 98 5.60 7.35 -15.67
CA LEU A 98 5.85 6.73 -14.38
C LEU A 98 7.35 6.60 -14.10
N LYS A 99 8.13 6.22 -15.11
CA LYS A 99 9.58 6.15 -15.01
C LYS A 99 10.17 7.53 -14.73
N ASP A 100 9.78 8.54 -15.51
CA ASP A 100 10.30 9.91 -15.36
C ASP A 100 10.00 10.48 -13.97
N VAL A 101 8.76 10.33 -13.48
CA VAL A 101 8.36 10.78 -12.14
C VAL A 101 9.15 10.05 -11.04
N LYS A 102 9.41 8.75 -11.21
CA LYS A 102 10.22 7.98 -10.24
C LYS A 102 11.67 8.45 -10.21
N GLU A 103 12.24 8.77 -11.37
CA GLU A 103 13.60 9.30 -11.47
C GLU A 103 13.69 10.70 -10.84
N GLU A 104 12.72 11.57 -11.10
CA GLU A 104 12.64 12.90 -10.48
C GLU A 104 12.52 12.80 -8.95
N LEU A 105 11.65 11.91 -8.46
CA LEU A 105 11.50 11.66 -7.03
C LEU A 105 12.81 11.18 -6.39
N ALA A 106 13.55 10.30 -7.07
CA ALA A 106 14.83 9.80 -6.58
C ALA A 106 15.88 10.92 -6.50
N VAL A 107 15.91 11.83 -7.48
CA VAL A 107 16.80 13.00 -7.48
C VAL A 107 16.46 13.95 -6.34
N ILE A 108 15.18 14.30 -6.16
CA ILE A 108 14.73 15.16 -5.07
C ILE A 108 15.10 14.54 -3.72
N LYS A 109 14.80 13.25 -3.53
CA LYS A 109 15.15 12.54 -2.31
C LYS A 109 16.65 12.62 -2.02
N LYS A 110 17.49 12.32 -3.00
CA LYS A 110 18.95 12.35 -2.84
C LYS A 110 19.48 13.75 -2.50
N ASN A 111 18.92 14.80 -3.11
CA ASN A 111 19.36 16.17 -2.87
C ASN A 111 18.96 16.66 -1.47
N GLU A 112 17.75 16.30 -1.04
CA GLU A 112 17.17 16.81 0.21
C GLU A 112 17.46 15.92 1.43
N GLU A 113 17.88 14.67 1.25
CA GLU A 113 18.13 13.69 2.33
C GLU A 113 19.05 14.25 3.41
N SER A 114 20.16 14.87 3.02
CA SER A 114 21.11 15.44 3.99
C SER A 114 20.53 16.62 4.80
N GLN A 115 19.63 17.41 4.22
CA GLN A 115 18.99 18.54 4.90
C GLN A 115 17.87 18.04 5.82
N PHE A 116 17.05 17.10 5.34
CA PHE A 116 16.04 16.45 6.17
C PHE A 116 16.66 15.73 7.36
N GLU A 117 17.80 15.05 7.19
CA GLU A 117 18.49 14.38 8.28
C GLU A 117 19.01 15.37 9.33
N LYS A 118 19.58 16.51 8.91
CA LYS A 118 20.01 17.57 9.84
C LYS A 118 18.84 18.14 10.63
N VAL A 119 17.75 18.49 9.95
CA VAL A 119 16.55 19.06 10.58
C VAL A 119 15.92 18.04 11.54
N ARG A 120 15.79 16.78 11.10
CA ARG A 120 15.28 15.68 11.92
C ARG A 120 16.14 15.46 13.16
N SER A 121 17.46 15.44 13.00
CA SER A 121 18.40 15.26 14.12
C SER A 121 18.26 16.39 15.13
N LYS A 122 18.12 17.64 14.67
CA LYS A 122 17.90 18.79 15.55
C LYS A 122 16.56 18.71 16.28
N LEU A 123 15.48 18.32 15.59
CA LEU A 123 14.17 18.12 16.19
C LEU A 123 14.18 17.03 17.24
N ILE A 124 14.77 15.87 16.96
CA ILE A 124 14.91 14.77 17.92
C ILE A 124 15.72 15.23 19.13
N PHE A 125 16.83 15.93 18.92
CA PHE A 125 17.63 16.47 20.01
C PHE A 125 16.81 17.42 20.91
N LEU A 126 16.07 18.35 20.31
CA LEU A 126 15.22 19.30 21.05
C LEU A 126 14.09 18.58 21.79
N ASN A 127 13.45 17.60 21.17
CA ASN A 127 12.39 16.80 21.77
C ASN A 127 12.92 16.01 22.96
N ASN A 128 14.02 15.27 22.78
CA ASN A 128 14.65 14.51 23.86
C ASN A 128 15.10 15.44 24.99
N SER A 129 15.64 16.63 24.67
CA SER A 129 15.99 17.63 25.69
C SER A 129 14.76 18.14 26.45
N TYR A 130 13.61 18.27 25.79
CA TYR A 130 12.37 18.68 26.42
C TYR A 130 11.82 17.58 27.35
N GLU A 131 11.78 16.34 26.89
CA GLU A 131 11.40 15.17 27.69
C GLU A 131 12.31 15.00 28.92
N LEU A 132 13.62 15.20 28.76
CA LEU A 132 14.52 15.15 29.91
C LEU A 132 14.19 16.26 30.92
N ARG A 133 13.87 17.49 30.48
CA ARG A 133 13.47 18.56 31.39
C ARG A 133 12.16 18.29 32.12
N SER A 134 11.21 17.58 31.51
CA SER A 134 9.94 17.23 32.16
C SER A 134 10.12 16.22 33.30
N GLN A 135 11.21 15.44 33.26
CA GLN A 135 11.55 14.40 34.25
C GLN A 135 12.52 14.88 35.34
N VAL A 136 12.94 16.16 35.30
CA VAL A 136 13.89 16.72 36.26
C VAL A 136 13.16 17.55 37.31
N SER A 137 13.49 17.31 38.58
CA SER A 137 13.00 18.15 39.67
C SER A 137 13.89 19.38 39.83
N VAL A 138 13.29 20.56 39.90
CA VAL A 138 14.01 21.82 40.16
C VAL A 138 13.77 22.24 41.61
N ILE A 139 14.83 22.26 42.42
CA ILE A 139 14.79 22.74 43.80
C ILE A 139 15.94 23.72 44.01
N ASN A 140 15.64 24.93 44.52
CA ASN A 140 16.63 25.98 44.76
C ASN A 140 17.55 26.28 43.56
N ASN A 141 16.99 26.37 42.36
CA ASN A 141 17.72 26.65 41.11
C ASN A 141 18.76 25.58 40.72
N LYS A 142 18.66 24.37 41.28
CA LYS A 142 19.46 23.18 40.92
C LYS A 142 18.57 22.11 40.30
N PHE A 143 19.10 21.45 39.28
CA PHE A 143 18.45 20.35 38.58
C PHE A 143 18.83 19.02 39.23
N TYR A 144 17.83 18.22 39.63
CA TYR A 144 18.01 16.90 40.21
C TYR A 144 17.49 15.83 39.27
N MET A 145 18.34 14.88 38.90
CA MET A 145 18.00 13.72 38.08
C MET A 145 18.44 12.45 38.81
N ALA A 146 17.50 11.51 38.98
CA ALA A 146 17.75 10.22 39.60
C ALA A 146 17.49 9.10 38.58
N GLY A 147 18.34 8.08 38.57
CA GLY A 147 18.23 6.97 37.64
C GLY A 147 19.05 5.77 38.10
N PHE A 148 18.95 4.67 37.35
CA PHE A 148 19.68 3.44 37.63
C PHE A 148 20.81 3.28 36.62
N VAL A 149 22.01 2.96 37.11
CA VAL A 149 23.15 2.59 36.28
C VAL A 149 23.64 1.21 36.71
N PRO A 150 23.94 0.29 35.78
CA PRO A 150 24.55 -1.00 36.14
C PRO A 150 25.89 -0.77 36.86
N THR A 151 26.15 -1.50 37.95
CA THR A 151 27.37 -1.34 38.77
C THR A 151 28.67 -1.40 37.95
N ARG A 152 28.70 -2.25 36.92
CA ARG A 152 29.84 -2.40 36.00
C ARG A 152 30.11 -1.19 35.10
N GLU A 153 29.18 -0.25 34.99
CA GLU A 153 29.26 0.93 34.11
C GLU A 153 29.39 2.26 34.88
N VAL A 154 29.41 2.22 36.21
CA VAL A 154 29.50 3.43 37.07
C VAL A 154 30.73 4.28 36.75
N GLU A 155 31.91 3.66 36.64
CA GLU A 155 33.15 4.40 36.34
C GLU A 155 33.11 5.03 34.95
N LYS A 156 32.63 4.29 33.94
CA LYS A 156 32.46 4.82 32.58
C LYS A 156 31.46 5.97 32.53
N PHE A 157 30.40 5.90 33.33
CA PHE A 157 29.41 6.95 33.43
C PHE A 157 29.98 8.22 34.09
N ARG A 158 30.79 8.09 35.15
CA ARG A 158 31.51 9.21 35.76
C ARG A 158 32.47 9.86 34.77
N GLU A 159 33.24 9.08 34.02
CA GLU A 159 34.15 9.59 33.00
C GLU A 159 33.39 10.39 31.92
N HIS A 160 32.26 9.88 31.42
CA HIS A 160 31.44 10.57 30.41
C HIS A 160 30.86 11.90 30.91
N LEU A 161 30.53 12.00 32.21
CA LEU A 161 29.96 13.21 32.81
C LEU A 161 31.01 14.18 33.35
N SER A 162 32.27 13.76 33.48
CA SER A 162 33.37 14.61 33.96
C SER A 162 33.63 15.85 33.10
N GLY A 163 33.19 15.83 31.83
CA GLY A 163 33.27 16.96 30.90
C GLY A 163 32.19 18.04 31.10
N VAL A 164 31.22 17.83 32.00
CA VAL A 164 30.14 18.78 32.30
C VAL A 164 30.48 19.52 33.59
N SER A 165 30.65 20.84 33.52
CA SER A 165 30.86 21.68 34.70
C SER A 165 29.63 21.68 35.61
N ASP A 166 29.85 21.77 36.92
CA ASP A 166 28.81 21.92 37.96
C ASP A 166 27.86 20.72 38.16
N ILE A 167 28.30 19.50 37.83
CA ILE A 167 27.57 18.26 38.12
C ILE A 167 28.07 17.61 39.43
N VAL A 168 27.14 17.18 40.29
CA VAL A 168 27.42 16.40 41.50
C VAL A 168 26.74 15.06 41.36
N ILE A 169 27.50 13.97 41.45
CA ILE A 169 27.00 12.60 41.32
C ILE A 169 27.00 11.96 42.70
N GLU A 170 25.82 11.60 43.20
CA GLU A 170 25.65 10.81 44.42
C GLU A 170 25.26 9.38 44.05
N GLU A 171 26.08 8.42 44.46
CA GLU A 171 25.83 7.00 44.25
C GLU A 171 25.19 6.38 45.50
N LYS A 172 24.09 5.65 45.31
CA LYS A 172 23.48 4.87 46.38
C LYS A 172 23.33 3.42 45.92
N SER A 173 24.12 2.52 46.51
CA SER A 173 24.00 1.09 46.24
C SER A 173 22.69 0.58 46.80
N ILE A 174 21.80 0.09 45.92
CA ILE A 174 20.56 -0.57 46.34
C ILE A 174 20.90 -2.04 46.57
N SER A 175 21.15 -2.39 47.83
CA SER A 175 21.12 -3.80 48.25
C SER A 175 19.66 -4.24 48.18
N LEU A 176 19.32 -5.09 47.20
CA LEU A 176 18.10 -5.88 47.27
C LEU A 176 18.19 -6.72 48.54
N MET A 177 17.54 -6.28 49.61
CA MET A 177 17.26 -7.16 50.74
C MET A 177 16.30 -8.22 50.20
N THR A 178 16.85 -9.39 49.88
CA THR A 178 16.09 -10.63 49.79
C THR A 178 15.46 -10.87 51.15
N GLY A 179 14.17 -10.55 51.27
CA GLY A 179 13.28 -11.02 52.31
C GLY A 179 12.34 -12.06 51.72
#